data_AF-A0A6B0T7M1-F1
#
_entry.id   AF-A0A6B0T7M1-F1
#
_cell.length_a   1.000
_cell.length_b   1.000
_cell.length_c   1.000
_cell.angle_alpha   90.00
_cell.angle_beta   90.00
_cell.angle_gamma   90.00
#
_symmetry.space_group_name_H-M   'P 1'
#
loop_
_entity.id
_entity.type
_entity.pdbx_description
1 polymer ?
#
loop_
_entity_poly.entity_id
_entity_poly.type
_entity_poly.pdbx_seq_one_letter_code
_entity_poly.pdbx_strand_id
1 'polypeptide(L)'
;MTEEIPDSAREAFEAHEKITATEEGYAVDTTVFDGYVRASDGPDWKNTYTVTVFVPTLSAAAAEAVGPAVEDGWRDTLERRLGDAPQSTRAAVDLHDLSVEEIDDELQITFTFEFGNADRAAEIAKTFVEYVEGTYVEGIVPGYEYEPPVADLLSEASQADDSSARRGGTPL
;
A
#
# COMPACT_ATOMS: atom_id res chain seq x y z
N MET A 1 13.74 12.96 -18.89
CA MET A 1 14.91 12.16 -18.55
C MET A 1 14.35 10.97 -17.81
N THR A 2 14.46 9.76 -18.35
CA THR A 2 14.26 8.55 -17.55
C THR A 2 15.40 8.55 -16.54
N GLU A 3 15.11 8.95 -15.31
CA GLU A 3 16.08 8.82 -14.22
C GLU A 3 16.39 7.32 -14.12
N GLU A 4 17.64 6.97 -14.43
CA GLU A 4 18.08 5.58 -14.39
C GLU A 4 18.07 5.13 -12.93
N ILE A 5 17.36 4.03 -12.66
CA ILE A 5 17.28 3.44 -11.33
C ILE A 5 18.70 3.01 -10.91
N PRO A 6 19.16 3.38 -9.69
CA PRO A 6 20.47 2.99 -9.19
C PRO A 6 20.68 1.47 -9.27
N ASP A 7 21.86 1.03 -9.70
CA ASP A 7 22.16 -0.40 -9.92
C ASP A 7 21.78 -1.27 -8.72
N SER A 8 22.19 -0.84 -7.51
CA SER A 8 21.87 -1.54 -6.27
C SER A 8 20.37 -1.72 -6.02
N ALA A 9 19.55 -0.70 -6.34
CA ALA A 9 18.10 -0.77 -6.19
C ALA A 9 17.49 -1.70 -7.22
N ARG A 10 17.96 -1.63 -8.47
CA ARG A 10 17.51 -2.51 -9.55
C ARG A 10 17.78 -3.98 -9.24
N GLU A 11 19.01 -4.30 -8.83
CA GLU A 11 19.41 -5.66 -8.46
C GLU A 11 18.58 -6.18 -7.29
N ALA A 12 18.32 -5.34 -6.28
CA ALA A 12 17.48 -5.71 -5.16
C ALA A 12 16.02 -5.98 -5.56
N PHE A 13 15.44 -5.15 -6.43
CA PHE A 13 14.07 -5.36 -6.92
C PHE A 13 13.96 -6.63 -7.76
N GLU A 14 14.91 -6.88 -8.67
CA GLU A 14 14.92 -8.09 -9.51
C GLU A 14 15.17 -9.37 -8.72
N ALA A 15 15.89 -9.29 -7.60
CA ALA A 15 16.12 -10.43 -6.71
C ALA A 15 14.94 -10.73 -5.76
N HIS A 16 14.02 -9.78 -5.59
CA HIS A 16 12.97 -9.87 -4.59
C HIS A 16 11.72 -10.58 -5.15
N GLU A 17 11.31 -11.69 -4.53
CA GLU A 17 10.30 -12.61 -5.08
C GLU A 17 8.89 -12.02 -5.26
N LYS A 18 8.58 -10.91 -4.59
CA LYS A 18 7.27 -10.21 -4.69
C LYS A 18 7.33 -8.93 -5.50
N ILE A 19 8.45 -8.66 -6.16
CA ILE A 19 8.62 -7.47 -6.98
C ILE A 19 8.94 -7.92 -8.39
N THR A 20 8.14 -7.46 -9.34
CA THR A 20 8.28 -7.85 -10.75
C THR A 20 8.47 -6.62 -11.61
N ALA A 21 9.42 -6.68 -12.55
CA ALA A 21 9.60 -5.63 -13.54
C ALA A 21 8.44 -5.62 -14.55
N THR A 22 7.86 -4.45 -14.77
CA THR A 22 6.79 -4.17 -15.74
C THR A 22 7.22 -3.06 -16.69
N GLU A 23 6.36 -2.71 -17.66
CA GLU A 23 6.59 -1.56 -18.54
C GLU A 23 6.54 -0.21 -17.78
N GLU A 24 5.88 -0.20 -16.62
CA GLU A 24 5.63 1.00 -15.80
C GLU A 24 6.62 1.16 -14.64
N GLY A 25 7.43 0.13 -14.36
CA GLY A 25 8.45 0.15 -13.31
C GLY A 25 8.57 -1.22 -12.63
N TYR A 26 8.66 -1.21 -11.31
CA TYR A 26 8.69 -2.43 -10.51
C TYR A 26 7.38 -2.54 -9.72
N ALA A 27 6.53 -3.49 -10.08
CA ALA A 27 5.26 -3.75 -9.43
C ALA A 27 5.44 -4.64 -8.19
N VAL A 28 4.61 -4.44 -7.17
CA VAL A 28 4.61 -5.22 -5.93
C VAL A 28 3.40 -6.16 -5.93
N ASP A 29 3.65 -7.46 -6.16
CA ASP A 29 2.61 -8.46 -6.42
C ASP A 29 1.95 -9.02 -5.14
N THR A 30 1.94 -8.27 -4.04
CA THR A 30 1.35 -8.71 -2.76
C THR A 30 0.00 -8.12 -2.46
N THR A 31 -0.50 -7.23 -3.31
CA THR A 31 -1.80 -6.59 -3.19
C THR A 31 -2.61 -6.84 -4.46
N VAL A 32 -3.93 -6.71 -4.35
CA VAL A 32 -4.81 -6.69 -5.53
C VAL A 32 -4.82 -5.33 -6.23
N PHE A 33 -4.31 -4.29 -5.55
CA PHE A 33 -4.21 -2.94 -6.07
C PHE A 33 -2.94 -2.76 -6.93
N ASP A 34 -2.90 -1.70 -7.72
CA ASP A 34 -1.71 -1.37 -8.50
C ASP A 34 -0.68 -0.68 -7.60
N GLY A 35 0.31 -1.44 -7.13
CA GLY A 35 1.40 -0.99 -6.27
C GLY A 35 2.76 -1.02 -6.98
N TYR A 36 3.50 0.08 -6.94
CA TYR A 36 4.80 0.24 -7.60
C TYR A 36 5.87 0.78 -6.67
N VAL A 37 7.12 0.39 -6.91
CA VAL A 37 8.30 0.98 -6.30
C VAL A 37 9.25 1.52 -7.35
N ARG A 38 9.81 2.70 -7.09
CA ARG A 38 10.91 3.31 -7.85
C ARG A 38 12.02 3.73 -6.91
N ALA A 39 13.23 3.85 -7.45
CA ALA A 39 14.36 4.40 -6.74
C ALA A 39 15.13 5.40 -7.60
N SER A 40 15.69 6.41 -6.96
CA SER A 40 16.59 7.39 -7.53
C SER A 40 17.79 7.62 -6.60
N ASP A 41 18.84 8.27 -7.11
CA ASP A 41 19.96 8.68 -6.27
C ASP A 41 19.48 9.62 -5.16
N GLY A 42 19.82 9.27 -3.92
CA GLY A 42 19.47 10.04 -2.73
C GLY A 42 20.69 10.77 -2.14
N PRO A 43 20.54 11.41 -0.97
CA PRO A 43 21.64 12.07 -0.30
C PRO A 43 22.66 11.07 0.27
N ASP A 44 23.92 11.50 0.27
CA ASP A 44 25.07 10.78 0.80
C ASP A 44 25.26 9.37 0.17
N TRP A 45 24.96 8.33 0.94
CA TRP A 45 25.12 6.92 0.58
C TRP A 45 23.77 6.20 0.46
N LYS A 46 22.66 6.95 0.55
CA LYS A 46 21.30 6.41 0.47
C LYS A 46 20.73 6.61 -0.92
N ASN A 47 19.81 5.73 -1.29
CA ASN A 47 18.90 5.97 -2.40
C ASN A 47 17.59 6.55 -1.84
N THR A 48 16.89 7.31 -2.67
CA THR A 48 15.52 7.73 -2.41
C THR A 48 14.58 6.73 -3.07
N TYR A 49 13.61 6.23 -2.31
CA TYR A 49 12.60 5.29 -2.77
C TYR A 49 11.24 5.96 -2.75
N THR A 50 10.49 5.73 -3.83
CA THR A 50 9.11 6.19 -3.98
C THR A 50 8.23 4.97 -4.18
N VAL A 51 7.26 4.80 -3.28
CA VAL A 51 6.24 3.74 -3.35
C VAL A 51 4.93 4.42 -3.71
N THR A 52 4.28 3.93 -4.76
CA THR A 52 3.00 4.46 -5.24
C THR A 52 1.97 3.34 -5.25
N VAL A 53 0.81 3.56 -4.66
CA VAL A 53 -0.32 2.61 -4.69
C VAL A 53 -1.57 3.32 -5.16
N PHE A 54 -2.27 2.73 -6.11
CA PHE A 54 -3.55 3.22 -6.61
C PHE A 54 -4.68 2.38 -6.02
N VAL A 55 -5.58 3.04 -5.29
CA VAL A 55 -6.76 2.39 -4.70
C VAL A 55 -8.02 3.11 -5.15
N PRO A 56 -9.15 2.42 -5.38
CA PRO A 56 -10.38 3.08 -5.76
C PRO A 56 -10.88 3.98 -4.62
N THR A 57 -11.45 5.13 -4.96
CA THR A 57 -12.23 5.94 -3.99
C THR A 57 -13.38 5.12 -3.41
N LEU A 58 -13.92 5.54 -2.25
CA LEU A 58 -15.00 4.78 -1.63
C LEU A 58 -16.25 4.75 -2.54
N SER A 59 -16.51 5.88 -3.20
CA SER A 59 -17.56 6.04 -4.21
C SER A 59 -17.34 5.15 -5.44
N ALA A 60 -16.11 4.96 -5.91
CA ALA A 60 -15.82 4.11 -7.06
C ALA A 60 -15.89 2.61 -6.72
N ALA A 61 -15.58 2.24 -5.48
CA ALA A 61 -15.66 0.86 -5.02
C ALA A 61 -17.08 0.42 -4.66
N ALA A 62 -17.98 1.35 -4.33
CA ALA A 62 -19.34 1.05 -3.91
C ALA A 62 -20.28 0.94 -5.12
N ALA A 63 -21.19 -0.03 -5.08
CA ALA A 63 -22.24 -0.20 -6.09
C ALA A 63 -23.30 0.92 -6.03
N GLU A 64 -23.39 1.62 -4.89
CA GLU A 64 -24.30 2.73 -4.67
C GLU A 64 -23.55 4.02 -4.36
N ALA A 65 -24.21 5.16 -4.63
CA ALA A 65 -23.61 6.47 -4.43
C ALA A 65 -23.29 6.74 -2.96
N VAL A 66 -22.01 6.96 -2.66
CA VAL A 66 -21.54 7.37 -1.35
C VAL A 66 -21.74 8.88 -1.18
N GLY A 67 -22.24 9.30 -0.02
CA GLY A 67 -22.41 10.73 0.27
C GLY A 67 -21.05 11.43 0.43
N PRO A 68 -20.91 12.70 -0.01
CA PRO A 68 -19.61 13.40 -0.02
C PRO A 68 -19.00 13.54 1.38
N ALA A 69 -19.83 13.73 2.41
CA ALA A 69 -19.33 13.80 3.79
C ALA A 69 -18.77 12.47 4.31
N VAL A 70 -19.24 11.34 3.77
CA VAL A 70 -18.71 10.00 4.11
C VAL A 70 -17.39 9.78 3.38
N GLU A 71 -17.34 10.11 2.09
CA GLU A 71 -16.11 10.06 1.28
C GLU A 71 -14.98 10.88 1.92
N ASP A 72 -15.24 12.16 2.21
CA ASP A 72 -14.25 13.07 2.80
C ASP A 72 -13.76 12.56 4.17
N GLY A 73 -14.69 12.15 5.05
CA GLY A 73 -14.33 11.67 6.38
C GLY A 73 -13.57 10.34 6.37
N TRP A 74 -13.87 9.47 5.39
CA TRP A 74 -13.12 8.25 5.15
C TRP A 74 -11.71 8.55 4.66
N ARG A 75 -11.55 9.41 3.64
CA ARG A 75 -10.25 9.81 3.10
C ARG A 75 -9.35 10.45 4.16
N ASP A 76 -9.88 11.38 4.95
CA ASP A 76 -9.14 12.04 6.04
C ASP A 76 -8.64 11.02 7.08
N THR A 77 -9.43 9.98 7.33
CA THR A 77 -9.06 8.91 8.28
C THR A 77 -8.02 7.98 7.70
N LEU A 78 -8.15 7.62 6.42
CA LEU A 78 -7.18 6.84 5.66
C LEU A 78 -5.82 7.53 5.68
N GLU A 79 -5.74 8.79 5.22
CA GLU A 79 -4.50 9.57 5.17
C GLU A 79 -3.79 9.62 6.54
N ARG A 80 -4.54 9.89 7.61
CA ARG A 80 -3.96 9.92 8.96
C ARG A 80 -3.36 8.57 9.38
N ARG A 81 -4.02 7.45 9.06
CA ARG A 81 -3.52 6.10 9.40
C ARG A 81 -2.33 5.70 8.53
N LEU A 82 -2.30 6.12 7.26
CA LEU A 82 -1.18 5.89 6.36
C LEU A 82 0.11 6.55 6.87
N GLY A 83 0.00 7.67 7.59
CA GLY A 83 1.14 8.30 8.27
C GLY A 83 1.85 7.40 9.30
N ASP A 84 1.16 6.37 9.82
CA ASP A 84 1.73 5.42 10.78
C ASP A 84 2.45 4.23 10.11
N ALA A 85 2.45 4.13 8.76
CA ALA A 85 3.06 3.03 8.01
C ALA A 85 4.51 2.68 8.41
N PRO A 86 5.41 3.62 8.76
CA PRO A 86 6.77 3.30 9.18
C PRO A 86 6.85 2.37 10.38
N GLN A 87 5.85 2.43 11.27
CA GLN A 87 5.78 1.59 12.48
C GLN A 87 5.53 0.11 12.16
N SER A 88 5.05 -0.20 10.96
CA SER A 88 4.77 -1.56 10.49
C SER A 88 6.00 -2.25 9.89
N THR A 89 7.06 -1.50 9.64
CA THR A 89 8.27 -2.04 9.03
C THR A 89 9.19 -2.67 10.08
N ARG A 90 9.91 -3.71 9.68
CA ARG A 90 10.87 -4.40 10.58
C ARG A 90 12.19 -3.62 10.76
N ALA A 91 12.36 -2.47 10.12
CA ALA A 91 13.54 -1.61 10.25
C ALA A 91 13.08 -0.20 10.63
N ALA A 92 13.88 0.54 11.40
CA ALA A 92 13.58 1.94 11.62
C ALA A 92 13.76 2.70 10.30
N VAL A 93 12.66 3.22 9.76
CA VAL A 93 12.63 4.07 8.56
C VAL A 93 11.87 5.34 8.91
N ASP A 94 12.40 6.48 8.46
CA ASP A 94 11.72 7.76 8.54
C ASP A 94 11.11 8.05 7.17
N LEU A 95 9.82 8.42 7.16
CA LEU A 95 9.20 8.94 5.94
C LEU A 95 9.73 10.34 5.68
N HIS A 96 10.17 10.55 4.43
CA HIS A 96 10.49 11.87 3.93
C HIS A 96 9.20 12.62 3.57
N ASP A 97 8.26 11.93 2.93
CA ASP A 97 7.00 12.50 2.48
C ASP A 97 5.89 11.43 2.39
N LEU A 98 4.64 11.86 2.56
CA LEU A 98 3.42 11.10 2.30
C LEU A 98 2.43 12.02 1.59
N SER A 99 1.97 11.61 0.41
CA SER A 99 0.92 12.29 -0.37
C SER A 99 -0.24 11.32 -0.65
N VAL A 100 -1.47 11.83 -0.58
CA VAL A 100 -2.69 11.13 -1.00
C VAL A 100 -3.44 12.06 -1.94
N GLU A 101 -3.44 11.72 -3.23
CA GLU A 101 -4.02 12.55 -4.29
C GLU A 101 -5.15 11.81 -4.99
N GLU A 102 -6.29 12.48 -5.16
CA GLU A 102 -7.42 11.94 -5.91
C GLU A 102 -7.21 12.20 -7.40
N ILE A 103 -7.22 11.13 -8.18
CA ILE A 103 -7.06 11.14 -9.64
C ILE A 103 -8.22 10.33 -10.23
N ASP A 104 -9.16 11.06 -10.83
CA ASP A 104 -10.41 10.50 -11.35
C ASP A 104 -11.15 9.69 -10.26
N ASP A 105 -11.25 8.36 -10.42
CA ASP A 105 -11.97 7.46 -9.51
C ASP A 105 -11.04 6.77 -8.49
N GLU A 106 -9.75 7.12 -8.46
CA GLU A 106 -8.71 6.51 -7.64
C GLU A 106 -8.01 7.50 -6.71
N LEU A 107 -7.45 6.99 -5.63
CA LEU A 107 -6.47 7.68 -4.79
C LEU A 107 -5.07 7.15 -5.13
N GLN A 108 -4.20 8.05 -5.56
CA GLN A 108 -2.76 7.82 -5.66
C GLN A 108 -2.11 8.10 -4.31
N ILE A 109 -1.69 7.04 -3.62
CA ILE A 109 -0.98 7.12 -2.35
C ILE A 109 0.52 6.99 -2.63
N THR A 110 1.29 7.99 -2.23
CA THR A 110 2.73 8.04 -2.46
C THR A 110 3.50 8.17 -1.16
N PHE A 111 4.38 7.21 -0.88
CA PHE A 111 5.36 7.27 0.21
C PHE A 111 6.74 7.54 -0.37
N THR A 112 7.47 8.50 0.21
CA THR A 112 8.88 8.73 -0.11
C THR A 112 9.73 8.50 1.13
N PHE A 113 10.79 7.70 1.00
CA PHE A 113 11.74 7.46 2.09
C PHE A 113 13.16 7.27 1.56
N GLU A 114 14.14 7.45 2.42
CA GLU A 114 15.56 7.28 2.08
C GLU A 114 16.15 6.12 2.84
N PHE A 115 16.81 5.20 2.13
CA PHE A 115 17.42 4.04 2.76
C PHE A 115 18.69 3.64 2.01
N GLY A 116 19.71 3.16 2.75
CA GLY A 116 21.00 2.85 2.13
C GLY A 116 21.26 1.37 1.87
N ASN A 117 20.40 0.47 2.36
CA ASN A 117 20.45 -0.94 1.98
C ASN A 117 19.28 -1.27 1.05
N ALA A 118 19.58 -1.57 -0.21
CA ALA A 118 18.56 -1.74 -1.25
C ALA A 118 17.66 -2.97 -1.02
N ASP A 119 18.21 -4.11 -0.58
CA ASP A 119 17.41 -5.31 -0.26
C ASP A 119 16.37 -5.00 0.82
N ARG A 120 16.79 -4.27 1.84
CA ARG A 120 15.89 -3.88 2.92
C ARG A 120 14.89 -2.81 2.49
N ALA A 121 15.26 -1.93 1.57
CA ALA A 121 14.34 -0.96 1.00
C ALA A 121 13.23 -1.64 0.19
N ALA A 122 13.55 -2.71 -0.55
CA ALA A 122 12.54 -3.53 -1.25
C ALA A 122 11.52 -4.14 -0.27
N GLU A 123 12.00 -4.68 0.86
CA GLU A 123 11.13 -5.21 1.92
C GLU A 123 10.26 -4.12 2.58
N ILE A 124 10.81 -2.91 2.77
CA ILE A 124 10.06 -1.75 3.29
C ILE A 124 8.98 -1.34 2.28
N ALA A 125 9.32 -1.27 0.99
CA ALA A 125 8.37 -0.93 -0.07
C ALA A 125 7.20 -1.90 -0.12
N LYS A 126 7.48 -3.21 -0.09
CA LYS A 126 6.45 -4.25 0.04
C LYS A 126 5.56 -4.00 1.26
N THR A 127 6.16 -3.72 2.41
CA THR A 127 5.42 -3.47 3.66
C THR A 127 4.49 -2.26 3.54
N PHE A 128 4.93 -1.19 2.88
CA PHE A 128 4.07 -0.02 2.66
C PHE A 128 2.89 -0.32 1.74
N VAL A 129 3.10 -1.11 0.68
CA VAL A 129 2.01 -1.56 -0.20
C VAL A 129 0.98 -2.40 0.57
N GLU A 130 1.44 -3.39 1.35
CA GLU A 130 0.56 -4.22 2.20
C GLU A 130 -0.15 -3.39 3.28
N TYR A 131 0.51 -2.35 3.80
CA TYR A 131 -0.09 -1.46 4.79
C TYR A 131 -1.20 -0.59 4.19
N VAL A 132 -1.08 -0.16 2.94
CA VAL A 132 -2.15 0.55 2.23
C VAL A 132 -3.38 -0.34 2.10
N GLU A 133 -3.21 -1.58 1.63
CA GLU A 133 -4.32 -2.53 1.48
C GLU A 133 -5.01 -2.79 2.81
N GLY A 134 -4.24 -3.09 3.86
CA GLY A 134 -4.79 -3.29 5.21
C GLY A 134 -5.55 -2.08 5.72
N THR A 135 -4.97 -0.88 5.59
CA THR A 135 -5.61 0.36 6.05
C THR A 135 -6.89 0.67 5.27
N TYR A 136 -6.89 0.38 3.96
CA TYR A 136 -8.07 0.52 3.10
C TYR A 136 -9.21 -0.39 3.58
N VAL A 137 -8.92 -1.68 3.76
CA VAL A 137 -9.89 -2.69 4.25
C VAL A 137 -10.42 -2.31 5.64
N GLU A 138 -9.54 -1.90 6.56
CA GLU A 138 -9.94 -1.41 7.89
C GLU A 138 -10.72 -0.10 7.87
N GLY A 139 -10.66 0.64 6.76
CA GLY A 139 -11.38 1.88 6.53
C GLY A 139 -12.77 1.70 5.95
N ILE A 140 -13.13 0.52 5.44
CA ILE A 140 -14.40 0.28 4.76
C ILE A 140 -15.61 0.64 5.63
N VAL A 141 -16.58 1.33 5.03
CA VAL A 141 -17.76 1.85 5.71
C VAL A 141 -18.90 0.81 5.67
N PRO A 142 -19.39 0.33 6.82
CA PRO A 142 -20.51 -0.61 6.84
C PRO A 142 -21.79 -0.01 6.26
N GLY A 143 -22.58 -0.85 5.59
CA GLY A 143 -23.90 -0.49 5.06
C GLY A 143 -23.93 -0.19 3.56
N TYR A 144 -22.77 -0.20 2.90
CA TYR A 144 -22.65 -0.15 1.44
C TYR A 144 -22.37 -1.55 0.87
N GLU A 145 -22.84 -1.79 -0.36
CA GLU A 145 -22.41 -2.92 -1.18
C GLU A 145 -21.19 -2.51 -2.01
N TYR A 146 -20.15 -3.34 -2.01
CA TYR A 146 -18.90 -3.09 -2.73
C TYR A 146 -18.77 -4.01 -3.94
N GLU A 147 -18.09 -3.55 -4.97
CA GLU A 147 -17.77 -4.32 -6.18
C GLU A 147 -16.32 -4.86 -6.14
N PRO A 148 -15.96 -5.85 -6.97
CA PRO A 148 -14.58 -6.28 -7.13
C PRO A 148 -13.67 -5.12 -7.58
N PRO A 149 -12.40 -5.06 -7.10
CA PRO A 149 -11.71 -6.06 -6.29
C PRO A 149 -11.99 -5.96 -4.78
N VAL A 150 -12.67 -4.91 -4.31
CA VAL A 150 -12.86 -4.64 -2.87
C VAL A 150 -13.77 -5.67 -2.20
N ALA A 151 -14.81 -6.14 -2.89
CA ALA A 151 -15.67 -7.22 -2.37
C ALA A 151 -14.91 -8.54 -2.14
N ASP A 152 -13.93 -8.85 -2.99
CA ASP A 152 -13.12 -10.05 -2.88
C ASP A 152 -12.17 -9.93 -1.67
N LEU A 153 -11.49 -8.79 -1.52
CA LEU A 153 -10.65 -8.48 -0.36
C LEU A 153 -11.42 -8.63 0.97
N LEU A 154 -12.62 -8.07 1.05
CA LEU A 154 -13.47 -8.15 2.26
C LEU A 154 -13.87 -9.60 2.57
N SER A 155 -14.12 -10.40 1.54
CA SER A 155 -14.44 -11.82 1.66
C SER A 155 -13.24 -12.63 2.17
N GLU A 156 -12.02 -12.30 1.73
CA GLU A 156 -10.78 -12.92 2.20
C GLU A 156 -10.46 -12.57 3.65
N ALA A 157 -10.57 -11.28 4.01
CA ALA A 157 -10.36 -10.80 5.38
C ALA A 157 -11.31 -11.47 6.38
N SER A 158 -12.61 -11.53 6.03
CA SER A 158 -13.63 -12.18 6.86
C SER A 158 -13.33 -13.67 7.12
N GLN A 159 -12.79 -14.38 6.12
CA GLN A 159 -12.41 -15.79 6.28
C GLN A 159 -11.18 -15.98 7.17
N ALA A 160 -10.23 -15.04 7.12
CA ALA A 160 -9.05 -15.05 7.98
C ALA A 160 -9.44 -14.88 9.46
N ASP A 161 -10.34 -13.95 9.78
CA ASP A 161 -10.87 -13.74 11.15
C ASP A 161 -11.61 -14.97 11.69
N ASP A 162 -12.48 -15.58 10.87
CA ASP A 162 -13.22 -16.79 11.23
C ASP A 162 -12.29 -17.99 11.51
N SER A 163 -11.15 -18.06 10.79
CA SER A 163 -10.15 -19.12 10.98
C SER A 163 -9.33 -18.94 12.28
N SER A 164 -9.12 -17.69 12.73
CA SER A 164 -8.51 -17.38 14.03
C SER A 164 -9.48 -17.61 15.18
N ALA A 165 -10.78 -17.33 15.00
CA ALA A 165 -11.83 -17.61 15.98
C ALA A 165 -11.99 -19.13 16.26
N ARG A 166 -11.79 -19.99 15.25
CA ARG A 166 -11.84 -21.46 15.41
C ARG A 166 -10.66 -22.06 16.18
N ARG A 167 -9.58 -21.31 16.39
CA ARG A 167 -8.39 -21.75 17.15
C ARG A 167 -8.44 -21.35 18.63
N GLY A 168 -9.44 -20.58 19.05
CA GLY A 168 -9.65 -20.08 20.42
C GLY A 168 -10.70 -20.85 21.24
N GLY A 169 -11.03 -22.09 20.88
CA GLY A 169 -11.88 -22.95 21.69
C GLY A 169 -11.16 -23.36 22.98
N THR A 170 -11.42 -22.64 24.06
CA THR A 170 -10.92 -22.98 25.41
C THR A 170 -11.39 -24.38 25.78
N PRO A 171 -10.49 -25.34 26.12
CA PRO A 171 -10.92 -26.67 26.54
C PRO A 171 -11.59 -26.59 27.92
N LEU A 172 -12.77 -27.21 28.04
CA LEU A 172 -13.43 -27.56 29.30
C LEU A 172 -12.93 -28.91 29.79
#